data_AF-A0A7T5USR2-F1
#
_entry.id   AF-A0A7T5USR2-F1
#
_cell.length_a   1.000
_cell.length_b   1.000
_cell.length_c   1.000
_cell.angle_alpha   90.00
_cell.angle_beta   90.00
_cell.angle_gamma   90.00
#
_symmetry.space_group_name_H-M   'P 1'
#
loop_
_entity.id
_entity.type
_entity.pdbx_description
1 polymer ?
#
loop_
_entity_poly.entity_id
_entity_poly.type
_entity_poly.pdbx_seq_one_letter_code
_entity_poly.pdbx_strand_id
1 'polypeptide(L)'
;MDRQKQTGKFISRIAENLPEMNKEAMQRWIDDPQGLQEYLRGLSPEFDLLKFVGTVRVDGAERFVCDDEALKKANVGWTGSNFDRLFKGKVEENVSATELNIHKLKKPSVDQPIRKELGDKEEIHLVHFLNFLKNQNGGWCIAYIRDKKGKLWAVRACWFSVDRYWDVAARSVKHPFGWSAGSRVVSRK
;
A
#
# COMPACT_ATOMS: atom_id res chain seq x y z
N MET A 1 -32.95 -3.04 -22.83
CA MET A 1 -33.26 -3.35 -21.42
C MET A 1 -33.34 -2.03 -20.68
N ASP A 2 -34.47 -1.73 -20.06
CA ASP A 2 -34.75 -0.41 -19.48
C ASP A 2 -33.90 -0.15 -18.23
N ARG A 3 -33.16 0.97 -18.25
CA ARG A 3 -32.23 1.39 -17.19
C ARG A 3 -32.99 1.58 -15.87
N GLN A 4 -34.22 2.09 -15.88
CA GLN A 4 -35.02 2.26 -14.67
C GLN A 4 -35.41 0.92 -14.04
N LYS A 5 -35.74 -0.08 -14.88
CA LYS A 5 -36.07 -1.44 -14.43
C LYS A 5 -34.87 -2.14 -13.80
N GLN A 6 -33.66 -1.93 -14.32
CA GLN A 6 -32.43 -2.47 -13.72
C GLN A 6 -32.07 -1.77 -12.41
N THR A 7 -32.19 -0.44 -12.35
CA THR A 7 -31.95 0.33 -11.13
C THR A 7 -32.91 -0.07 -10.00
N GLY A 8 -34.21 -0.21 -10.29
CA GLY A 8 -35.18 -0.68 -9.30
C GLY A 8 -34.85 -2.08 -8.77
N LYS A 9 -34.51 -3.02 -9.66
CA LYS A 9 -34.11 -4.38 -9.27
C LYS A 9 -32.86 -4.40 -8.39
N PHE A 10 -31.89 -3.53 -8.67
CA PHE A 10 -30.68 -3.42 -7.87
C PHE A 10 -30.97 -2.89 -6.46
N ILE A 11 -31.75 -1.80 -6.35
CA ILE A 11 -32.13 -1.20 -5.05
C ILE A 11 -32.88 -2.22 -4.18
N SER A 12 -33.84 -2.96 -4.75
CA SER A 12 -34.58 -3.99 -4.00
C SER A 12 -33.66 -5.07 -3.44
N ARG A 13 -32.69 -5.55 -4.23
CA ARG A 13 -31.74 -6.58 -3.75
C ARG A 13 -30.79 -6.08 -2.67
N ILE A 14 -30.38 -4.82 -2.73
CA ILE A 14 -29.59 -4.20 -1.65
C ILE A 14 -30.44 -4.11 -0.38
N ALA A 15 -31.67 -3.59 -0.46
CA ALA A 15 -32.56 -3.45 0.68
C ALA A 15 -32.87 -4.79 1.39
N GLU A 16 -33.01 -5.88 0.63
CA GLU A 16 -33.27 -7.22 1.17
C GLU A 16 -32.09 -7.85 1.90
N ASN A 17 -30.85 -7.40 1.64
CA ASN A 17 -29.63 -8.03 2.17
C ASN A 17 -28.85 -7.13 3.12
N LEU A 18 -29.28 -5.87 3.32
CA LEU A 18 -28.69 -5.01 4.32
C LEU A 18 -29.07 -5.49 5.73
N PRO A 19 -28.16 -5.36 6.72
CA PRO A 19 -28.52 -5.59 8.11
C PRO A 19 -29.63 -4.62 8.51
N GLU A 20 -30.47 -5.01 9.48
CA GLU A 20 -31.44 -4.09 10.06
C GLU A 20 -30.71 -2.87 10.63
N MET A 21 -31.05 -1.70 10.12
CA MET A 21 -30.41 -0.45 10.51
C MET A 21 -31.45 0.51 11.06
N ASN A 22 -31.06 1.27 12.09
CA ASN A 22 -31.88 2.37 12.55
C ASN A 22 -31.86 3.54 11.53
N LYS A 23 -32.86 4.42 11.64
CA LYS A 23 -33.03 5.56 10.72
C LYS A 23 -31.85 6.52 10.73
N GLU A 24 -31.18 6.67 11.86
CA GLU A 24 -30.02 7.55 12.03
C GLU A 24 -28.81 7.04 11.25
N ALA A 25 -28.55 5.74 11.27
CA ALA A 25 -27.49 5.11 10.49
C ALA A 25 -27.76 5.21 8.98
N MET A 26 -29.02 4.99 8.56
CA MET A 26 -29.41 5.17 7.16
C MET A 26 -29.22 6.63 6.70
N GLN A 27 -29.69 7.59 7.48
CA GLN A 27 -29.55 9.01 7.16
C GLN A 27 -28.08 9.42 7.08
N ARG A 28 -27.25 8.95 8.01
CA ARG A 28 -25.81 9.19 8.00
C ARG A 28 -25.13 8.69 6.73
N TRP A 29 -25.53 7.53 6.20
CA TRP A 29 -24.96 6.99 4.96
C TRP A 29 -25.48 7.68 3.70
N ILE A 30 -26.70 8.23 3.74
CA ILE A 30 -27.25 9.07 2.67
C ILE A 30 -26.46 10.39 2.61
N ASP A 31 -26.20 10.99 3.78
CA ASP A 31 -25.48 12.26 3.90
C ASP A 31 -23.97 12.10 3.67
N ASP A 32 -23.42 10.91 3.91
CA ASP A 32 -22.01 10.54 3.71
C ASP A 32 -21.85 9.27 2.85
N PRO A 33 -21.91 9.40 1.51
CA PRO A 33 -21.68 8.29 0.59
C PRO A 33 -20.27 7.67 0.69
N GLN A 34 -19.26 8.41 1.18
CA GLN A 34 -17.92 7.87 1.40
C GLN A 34 -17.90 6.93 2.61
N GLY A 35 -18.53 7.33 3.73
CA GLY A 35 -18.70 6.49 4.90
C GLY A 35 -19.46 5.19 4.58
N LEU A 36 -20.47 5.25 3.72
CA LEU A 36 -21.13 4.04 3.20
C LEU A 36 -20.17 3.13 2.41
N GLN A 37 -19.36 3.70 1.52
CA GLN A 37 -18.37 2.92 0.77
C GLN A 37 -17.33 2.26 1.68
N GLU A 38 -16.85 2.94 2.72
CA GLU A 38 -15.93 2.38 3.69
C GLU A 38 -16.56 1.22 4.48
N TYR A 39 -17.81 1.39 4.93
CA TYR A 39 -18.56 0.33 5.60
C TYR A 39 -18.73 -0.91 4.71
N LEU A 40 -19.16 -0.72 3.46
CA LEU A 40 -19.35 -1.82 2.51
C LEU A 40 -18.03 -2.51 2.13
N ARG A 41 -16.91 -1.78 2.06
CA ARG A 41 -15.58 -2.41 1.88
C ARG A 41 -15.25 -3.36 3.04
N GLY A 42 -15.54 -2.95 4.27
CA GLY A 42 -15.32 -3.78 5.45
C GLY A 42 -16.15 -5.07 5.49
N LEU A 43 -17.30 -5.10 4.80
CA LEU A 43 -18.16 -6.29 4.70
C LEU A 43 -17.75 -7.26 3.57
N SER A 44 -16.86 -6.87 2.66
CA SER A 44 -16.49 -7.71 1.52
C SER A 44 -15.29 -8.62 1.86
N PRO A 45 -15.42 -9.95 1.73
CA PRO A 45 -14.30 -10.89 1.90
C PRO A 45 -13.15 -10.64 0.90
N GLU A 46 -13.41 -9.90 -0.18
CA GLU A 46 -12.38 -9.51 -1.15
C GLU A 46 -11.34 -8.53 -0.58
N PHE A 47 -11.67 -7.84 0.53
CA PHE A 47 -10.81 -6.87 1.22
C PHE A 47 -10.35 -7.37 2.59
N ASP A 48 -10.24 -8.69 2.75
CA ASP A 48 -9.72 -9.33 3.98
C ASP A 48 -8.28 -9.85 3.78
N LEU A 49 -7.46 -9.18 2.97
CA LEU A 49 -6.08 -9.59 2.72
C LEU A 49 -5.09 -8.91 3.67
N LEU A 50 -5.37 -7.69 4.10
CA LEU A 50 -4.47 -6.87 4.91
C LEU A 50 -5.01 -6.71 6.33
N LYS A 51 -4.18 -7.06 7.31
CA LYS A 51 -4.42 -6.72 8.71
C LYS A 51 -3.69 -5.43 9.04
N PHE A 52 -4.40 -4.37 9.40
CA PHE A 52 -3.77 -3.16 9.94
C PHE A 52 -2.96 -3.49 11.20
N VAL A 53 -1.73 -2.96 11.29
CA VAL A 53 -0.80 -3.19 12.41
C VAL A 53 -0.52 -1.89 13.16
N GLY A 54 -0.48 -0.76 12.47
CA GLY A 54 -0.21 0.54 13.08
C GLY A 54 0.16 1.59 12.06
N THR A 55 0.49 2.77 12.56
CA THR A 55 0.96 3.92 11.77
C THR A 55 2.34 4.36 12.19
N VAL A 56 3.09 4.93 11.27
CA VAL A 56 4.41 5.52 11.54
C VAL A 56 4.56 6.84 10.78
N ARG A 57 5.06 7.86 11.46
CA ARG A 57 5.44 9.12 10.82
C ARG A 57 6.80 8.97 10.16
N VAL A 58 6.90 9.43 8.91
CA VAL A 58 8.16 9.47 8.16
C VAL A 58 8.40 10.87 7.64
N ASP A 59 9.67 11.27 7.67
CA ASP A 59 10.07 12.56 7.13
C ASP A 59 10.03 12.53 5.60
N GLY A 60 9.75 13.70 5.04
CA GLY A 60 9.92 13.97 3.62
C GLY A 60 11.31 14.51 3.30
N ALA A 61 11.45 15.16 2.16
CA ALA A 61 12.66 15.89 1.79
C ALA A 61 12.33 17.01 0.80
N GLU A 62 12.97 18.16 0.95
CA GLU A 62 12.96 19.21 -0.07
C GLU A 62 13.58 18.68 -1.37
N ARG A 63 14.72 17.99 -1.27
CA ARG A 63 15.33 17.27 -2.36
C ARG A 63 15.89 15.94 -1.88
N PHE A 64 15.49 14.86 -2.52
CA PHE A 64 15.99 13.51 -2.29
C PHE A 64 16.61 12.95 -3.57
N VAL A 65 17.79 12.36 -3.46
CA VAL A 65 18.44 11.61 -4.54
C VAL A 65 18.70 10.19 -4.04
N CYS A 66 18.25 9.19 -4.79
CA CYS A 66 18.55 7.79 -4.48
C CYS A 66 19.97 7.43 -4.94
N ASP A 67 20.96 7.77 -4.12
CA ASP A 67 22.36 7.41 -4.26
C ASP A 67 22.81 6.42 -3.17
N ASP A 68 24.10 6.08 -3.19
CA ASP A 68 24.67 5.12 -2.24
C ASP A 68 24.67 5.67 -0.80
N GLU A 69 24.70 6.99 -0.62
CA GLU A 69 24.61 7.61 0.71
C GLU A 69 23.19 7.48 1.29
N ALA A 70 22.16 7.73 0.48
CA ALA A 70 20.76 7.55 0.86
C ALA A 70 20.46 6.09 1.23
N LEU A 71 20.97 5.13 0.45
CA LEU A 71 20.84 3.70 0.73
C LEU A 71 21.55 3.32 2.04
N LYS A 72 22.78 3.79 2.24
CA LYS A 72 23.54 3.56 3.48
C LYS A 72 22.84 4.14 4.70
N LYS A 73 22.28 5.35 4.60
CA LYS A 73 21.49 5.99 5.68
C LYS A 73 20.25 5.18 6.07
N ALA A 74 19.69 4.39 5.15
CA ALA A 74 18.58 3.49 5.39
C ALA A 74 19.01 2.07 5.81
N ASN A 75 20.31 1.86 6.07
CA ASN A 75 20.91 0.56 6.35
C ASN A 75 20.66 -0.49 5.25
N VAL A 76 20.66 -0.05 3.99
CA VAL A 76 20.60 -0.94 2.81
C VAL A 76 22.02 -1.37 2.47
N GLY A 77 22.29 -2.67 2.59
CA GLY A 77 23.61 -3.26 2.31
C GLY A 77 23.68 -3.91 0.93
N TRP A 78 22.53 -4.23 0.33
CA TRP A 78 22.47 -4.79 -1.01
C TRP A 78 21.25 -4.30 -1.78
N THR A 79 21.43 -4.05 -3.07
CA THR A 79 20.37 -3.73 -4.01
C THR A 79 20.36 -4.69 -5.19
N GLY A 80 19.16 -5.10 -5.59
CA GLY A 80 19.01 -5.89 -6.79
C GLY A 80 19.25 -5.05 -8.04
N SER A 81 19.81 -5.65 -9.09
CA SER A 81 20.06 -4.98 -10.38
C SER A 81 18.82 -4.29 -10.96
N ASN A 82 17.62 -4.84 -10.69
CA ASN A 82 16.35 -4.21 -11.05
C ASN A 82 16.09 -2.92 -10.28
N PHE A 83 16.38 -2.89 -8.97
CA PHE A 83 16.26 -1.68 -8.17
C PHE A 83 17.25 -0.62 -8.66
N ASP A 84 18.51 -0.98 -8.85
CA ASP A 84 19.54 -0.05 -9.34
C ASP A 84 19.14 0.59 -10.67
N ARG A 85 18.74 -0.23 -11.64
CA ARG A 85 18.30 0.24 -12.95
C ARG A 85 17.14 1.23 -12.87
N LEU A 86 16.16 0.96 -12.00
CA LEU A 86 14.90 1.70 -11.91
C LEU A 86 14.97 2.93 -11.01
N PHE A 87 15.72 2.87 -9.92
CA PHE A 87 15.66 3.83 -8.82
C PHE A 87 17.00 4.51 -8.52
N LYS A 88 18.16 3.91 -8.82
CA LYS A 88 19.45 4.62 -8.60
C LYS A 88 19.51 5.89 -9.44
N GLY A 89 19.83 7.01 -8.80
CA GLY A 89 19.78 8.36 -9.36
C GLY A 89 18.37 8.95 -9.49
N LYS A 90 17.32 8.32 -8.96
CA LYS A 90 15.98 8.92 -8.90
C LYS A 90 16.03 10.16 -8.00
N VAL A 91 15.46 11.25 -8.50
CA VAL A 91 15.27 12.49 -7.76
C VAL A 91 13.80 12.64 -7.39
N GLU A 92 13.53 12.99 -6.15
CA GLU A 92 12.21 13.40 -5.66
C GLU A 92 12.34 14.78 -5.03
N GLU A 93 11.48 15.71 -5.42
CA GLU A 93 11.52 17.11 -4.98
C GLU A 93 10.25 17.44 -4.19
N ASN A 94 10.38 18.31 -3.19
CA ASN A 94 9.30 18.85 -2.37
C ASN A 94 8.37 17.79 -1.77
N VAL A 95 8.93 16.66 -1.35
CA VAL A 95 8.15 15.59 -0.71
C VAL A 95 7.90 15.99 0.74
N SER A 96 6.64 16.18 1.12
CA SER A 96 6.27 16.48 2.51
C SER A 96 6.40 15.26 3.42
N ALA A 97 6.61 15.49 4.72
CA ALA A 97 6.47 14.45 5.72
C ALA A 97 5.03 13.91 5.75
N THR A 98 4.86 12.63 6.10
CA THR A 98 3.55 11.98 6.09
C THR A 98 3.46 10.88 7.15
N GLU A 99 2.26 10.34 7.32
CA GLU A 99 2.02 9.11 8.07
C GLU A 99 1.81 7.95 7.09
N LEU A 100 2.45 6.82 7.39
CA LEU A 100 2.30 5.58 6.66
C LEU A 100 1.49 4.59 7.49
N ASN A 101 0.57 3.91 6.86
CA ASN A 101 -0.09 2.73 7.42
C ASN A 101 0.79 1.50 7.19
N ILE A 102 0.91 0.67 8.22
CA ILE A 102 1.59 -0.62 8.17
C ILE A 102 0.52 -1.69 8.25
N HIS A 103 0.49 -2.55 7.24
CA HIS A 103 -0.39 -3.70 7.19
C HIS A 103 0.43 -4.98 7.17
N LYS A 104 -0.17 -6.09 7.63
CA LYS A 104 0.39 -7.44 7.52
C LYS A 104 -0.48 -8.27 6.59
N LEU A 105 0.14 -8.91 5.61
CA LEU A 105 -0.55 -9.80 4.68
C LEU A 105 -1.05 -11.04 5.43
N LYS A 106 -2.36 -11.31 5.42
CA LYS A 106 -2.97 -12.43 6.14
C LYS A 106 -2.70 -13.78 5.48
N LYS A 107 -2.64 -13.81 4.14
CA LYS A 107 -2.40 -15.00 3.30
C LYS A 107 -1.52 -14.65 2.10
N PRO A 108 -0.83 -15.60 1.46
CA PRO A 108 -0.02 -15.29 0.29
C PRO A 108 -0.85 -14.64 -0.83
N SER A 109 -0.29 -13.65 -1.53
CA SER A 109 -1.01 -12.93 -2.59
C SER A 109 -0.08 -12.21 -3.56
N VAL A 110 -0.52 -12.01 -4.80
CA VAL A 110 0.14 -11.18 -5.81
C VAL A 110 -0.23 -9.70 -5.62
N ASP A 111 0.37 -8.80 -6.39
CA ASP A 111 0.20 -7.36 -6.21
C ASP A 111 -1.24 -6.87 -6.46
N GLN A 112 -1.94 -7.41 -7.46
CA GLN A 112 -3.25 -6.86 -7.86
C GLN A 112 -4.30 -6.87 -6.72
N PRO A 113 -4.53 -7.96 -5.97
CA PRO A 113 -5.44 -7.93 -4.83
C PRO A 113 -5.00 -7.00 -3.71
N ILE A 114 -3.70 -6.94 -3.39
CA ILE A 114 -3.14 -6.05 -2.36
C ILE A 114 -3.44 -4.60 -2.72
N ARG A 115 -3.11 -4.22 -3.94
CA ARG A 115 -3.33 -2.88 -4.49
C ARG A 115 -4.80 -2.50 -4.53
N LYS A 116 -5.67 -3.45 -4.91
CA LYS A 116 -7.13 -3.26 -4.90
C LYS A 116 -7.64 -2.91 -3.49
N GLU A 117 -7.11 -3.57 -2.46
CA GLU A 117 -7.48 -3.31 -1.06
C GLU A 117 -6.91 -2.00 -0.51
N LEU A 118 -5.68 -1.63 -0.90
CA LEU A 118 -5.09 -0.34 -0.54
C LEU A 118 -5.77 0.85 -1.24
N GLY A 119 -6.33 0.65 -2.42
CA GLY A 119 -7.02 1.67 -3.19
C GLY A 119 -6.12 2.86 -3.55
N ASP A 120 -6.62 4.07 -3.34
CA ASP A 120 -5.93 5.33 -3.61
C ASP A 120 -4.77 5.63 -2.64
N LYS A 121 -4.60 4.80 -1.59
CA LYS A 121 -3.52 4.92 -0.61
C LYS A 121 -2.29 4.09 -0.95
N GLU A 122 -2.32 3.33 -2.05
CA GLU A 122 -1.28 2.33 -2.37
C GLU A 122 0.13 2.90 -2.56
N GLU A 123 0.22 4.13 -3.08
CA GLU A 123 1.48 4.69 -3.58
C GLU A 123 2.15 5.57 -2.52
N ILE A 124 3.47 5.38 -2.34
CA ILE A 124 4.32 6.21 -1.47
C ILE A 124 5.59 6.64 -2.23
N HIS A 125 6.28 7.66 -1.71
CA HIS A 125 7.57 8.09 -2.25
C HIS A 125 8.73 7.17 -1.82
N LEU A 126 9.80 7.15 -2.61
CA LEU A 126 10.98 6.36 -2.26
C LEU A 126 11.66 6.87 -0.99
N VAL A 127 11.73 8.19 -0.80
CA VAL A 127 12.25 8.80 0.43
C VAL A 127 11.48 8.34 1.67
N HIS A 128 10.15 8.24 1.58
CA HIS A 128 9.30 7.74 2.67
C HIS A 128 9.63 6.29 3.01
N PHE A 129 9.79 5.44 2.00
CA PHE A 129 10.11 4.03 2.19
C PHE A 129 11.50 3.84 2.83
N LEU A 130 12.52 4.55 2.36
CA LEU A 130 13.86 4.48 2.96
C LEU A 130 13.89 5.04 4.39
N ASN A 131 13.16 6.13 4.67
CA ASN A 131 13.01 6.65 6.03
C ASN A 131 12.25 5.69 6.95
N PHE A 132 11.25 4.98 6.42
CA PHE A 132 10.57 3.91 7.15
C PHE A 132 11.56 2.82 7.59
N LEU A 133 12.40 2.32 6.68
CA LEU A 133 13.35 1.21 6.93
C LEU A 133 14.37 1.51 8.04
N LYS A 134 14.75 2.78 8.24
CA LYS A 134 15.68 3.20 9.31
C LYS A 134 15.23 2.77 10.70
N ASN A 135 13.92 2.72 10.93
CA ASN A 135 13.32 2.46 12.23
C ASN A 135 12.66 1.08 12.31
N GLN A 136 12.90 0.21 11.31
CA GLN A 136 12.35 -1.14 11.29
C GLN A 136 13.36 -2.17 11.74
N ASN A 137 12.87 -3.16 12.49
CA ASN A 137 13.63 -4.35 12.85
C ASN A 137 13.06 -5.55 12.11
N GLY A 138 13.82 -6.09 11.16
CA GLY A 138 13.51 -7.40 10.58
C GLY A 138 12.36 -7.45 9.57
N GLY A 139 12.18 -8.64 8.98
CA GLY A 139 11.00 -8.99 8.19
C GLY A 139 11.04 -8.58 6.72
N TRP A 140 9.93 -8.88 6.03
CA TRP A 140 9.68 -8.48 4.65
C TRP A 140 8.78 -7.25 4.64
N CYS A 141 9.17 -6.22 3.89
CA CYS A 141 8.38 -5.02 3.65
C CYS A 141 8.15 -4.82 2.15
N ILE A 142 6.97 -4.35 1.80
CA ILE A 142 6.54 -4.10 0.42
C ILE A 142 5.95 -2.69 0.37
N ALA A 143 6.31 -1.92 -0.65
CA ALA A 143 5.73 -0.63 -0.97
C ALA A 143 5.54 -0.48 -2.48
N TYR A 144 4.55 0.30 -2.90
CA TYR A 144 4.33 0.62 -4.31
C TYR A 144 4.85 2.01 -4.62
N ILE A 145 5.85 2.09 -5.51
CA ILE A 145 6.64 3.30 -5.74
C ILE A 145 6.88 3.48 -7.24
N ARG A 146 6.77 4.71 -7.73
CA ARG A 146 7.09 5.03 -9.13
C ARG A 146 8.58 5.18 -9.38
N ASP A 147 9.07 4.58 -10.45
CA ASP A 147 10.47 4.72 -10.90
C ASP A 147 10.77 6.12 -11.47
N LYS A 148 11.97 6.30 -12.03
CA LYS A 148 12.40 7.52 -12.74
C LYS A 148 11.52 7.90 -13.94
N LYS A 149 10.76 6.96 -14.49
CA LYS A 149 9.89 7.13 -15.67
C LYS A 149 8.40 7.20 -15.29
N GLY A 150 8.08 7.31 -14.00
CA GLY A 150 6.70 7.37 -13.52
C GLY A 150 5.95 6.03 -13.55
N LYS A 151 6.62 4.91 -13.81
CA LYS A 151 5.99 3.59 -13.82
C LYS A 151 5.97 3.00 -12.41
N LEU A 152 4.84 2.44 -11.99
CA LEU A 152 4.66 1.85 -10.65
C LEU A 152 5.32 0.47 -10.55
N TRP A 153 6.08 0.25 -9.47
CA TRP A 153 6.76 -1.00 -9.14
C TRP A 153 6.46 -1.41 -7.70
N ALA A 154 6.48 -2.72 -7.44
CA ALA A 154 6.52 -3.26 -6.09
C ALA A 154 7.99 -3.28 -5.62
N VAL A 155 8.32 -2.42 -4.67
CA VAL A 155 9.64 -2.35 -4.04
C VAL A 155 9.60 -3.19 -2.77
N ARG A 156 10.50 -4.16 -2.68
CA ARG A 156 10.65 -5.04 -1.51
C ARG A 156 11.89 -4.69 -0.73
N ALA A 157 11.82 -4.85 0.59
CA ALA A 157 12.97 -4.90 1.48
C ALA A 157 12.89 -6.18 2.31
N CYS A 158 13.95 -6.96 2.38
CA CYS A 158 14.09 -8.05 3.34
C CYS A 158 15.30 -7.82 4.23
N TRP A 159 15.10 -8.01 5.53
CA TRP A 159 16.18 -7.92 6.49
C TRP A 159 17.03 -9.17 6.47
N PHE A 160 18.32 -9.01 6.18
CA PHE A 160 19.29 -10.09 6.25
C PHE A 160 19.91 -10.11 7.65
N SER A 161 19.44 -11.01 8.52
CA SER A 161 19.79 -10.99 9.95
C SER A 161 21.26 -11.27 10.23
N VAL A 162 21.93 -12.02 9.36
CA VAL A 162 23.36 -12.37 9.51
C VAL A 162 24.23 -11.12 9.33
N ASP A 163 24.01 -10.38 8.25
CA ASP A 163 24.82 -9.19 7.94
C ASP A 163 24.23 -7.88 8.50
N ARG A 164 23.01 -7.95 9.05
CA ARG A 164 22.28 -6.84 9.69
C ARG A 164 22.03 -5.65 8.77
N TYR A 165 21.60 -5.92 7.54
CA TYR A 165 21.21 -4.90 6.56
C TYR A 165 19.92 -5.27 5.82
N TRP A 166 19.37 -4.30 5.08
CA TRP A 166 18.28 -4.50 4.13
C TRP A 166 18.80 -4.90 2.74
N ASP A 167 18.26 -5.98 2.18
CA ASP A 167 18.30 -6.29 0.73
C ASP A 167 17.05 -5.67 0.10
N VAL A 168 17.27 -4.76 -0.85
CA VAL A 168 16.20 -4.04 -1.54
C VAL A 168 16.15 -4.41 -3.02
N ALA A 169 14.98 -4.77 -3.51
CA ALA A 169 14.77 -5.05 -4.94
C ALA A 169 13.44 -4.48 -5.43
N ALA A 170 13.29 -4.39 -6.74
CA ALA A 170 12.04 -3.96 -7.38
C ALA A 170 11.52 -5.05 -8.33
N ARG A 171 10.20 -5.26 -8.32
CA ARG A 171 9.48 -6.18 -9.21
C ARG A 171 8.30 -5.48 -9.88
N SER A 172 8.00 -5.89 -11.10
CA SER A 172 6.82 -5.39 -11.83
C SER A 172 5.56 -5.73 -11.05
N VAL A 173 4.62 -4.80 -10.90
CA VAL A 173 3.30 -5.08 -10.29
C VAL A 173 2.44 -6.05 -11.10
N LYS A 174 2.90 -6.42 -12.32
CA LYS A 174 2.30 -7.46 -13.17
C LYS A 174 2.99 -8.81 -13.02
N HIS A 175 4.01 -8.92 -12.17
CA HIS A 175 4.76 -10.16 -12.02
C HIS A 175 3.89 -11.22 -11.33
N PRO A 176 3.86 -12.47 -11.83
CA PRO A 176 3.06 -13.54 -11.20
C PRO A 176 3.59 -14.02 -9.84
N PHE A 177 4.74 -13.56 -9.35
CA PHE A 177 5.29 -14.05 -8.09
C PHE A 177 4.66 -13.30 -6.91
N GLY A 178 3.96 -14.05 -6.07
CA GLY A 178 3.29 -13.53 -4.89
C GLY A 178 4.23 -13.27 -3.70
N TRP A 179 3.67 -12.59 -2.72
CA TRP A 179 4.25 -12.30 -1.42
C TRP A 179 3.75 -13.31 -0.40
N SER A 180 4.60 -13.68 0.54
CA SER A 180 4.26 -14.63 1.61
C SER A 180 3.35 -13.99 2.65
N ALA A 181 2.53 -14.81 3.30
CA ALA A 181 1.82 -14.41 4.51
C ALA A 181 2.79 -13.82 5.55
N GLY A 182 2.34 -12.80 6.25
CA GLY A 182 3.13 -12.09 7.23
C GLY A 182 4.04 -10.99 6.70
N SER A 183 4.19 -10.85 5.38
CA SER A 183 4.85 -9.69 4.77
C SER A 183 4.16 -8.39 5.18
N ARG A 184 4.93 -7.35 5.44
CA ARG A 184 4.41 -6.02 5.74
C ARG A 184 4.17 -5.26 4.45
N VAL A 185 3.01 -4.62 4.34
CA VAL A 185 2.66 -3.74 3.23
C VAL A 185 2.53 -2.32 3.77
N VAL A 186 3.25 -1.39 3.16
CA VAL A 186 3.32 0.01 3.58
C VAL A 186 2.56 0.85 2.59
N SER A 187 1.66 1.70 3.09
CA SER A 187 0.80 2.57 2.29
C SER A 187 0.66 3.94 2.93
N ARG A 188 0.15 4.92 2.19
CA ARG A 188 -0.19 6.23 2.72
C ARG A 188 -1.35 6.11 3.73
N LYS A 189 -1.39 7.00 4.73
CA LYS A 189 -2.52 7.08 5.65
C LYS A 189 -3.82 7.53 4.98
#